data_AF-A0A660LVR1-F1
#
_entry.id   AF-A0A660LVR1-F1
#
_cell.length_a   1.000
_cell.length_b   1.000
_cell.length_c   1.000
_cell.angle_alpha   90.00
_cell.angle_beta   90.00
_cell.angle_gamma   90.00
#
_symmetry.space_group_name_H-M   'P 1'
#
loop_
_entity.id
_entity.type
_entity.pdbx_description
1 polymer ?
#
loop_
_entity_poly.entity_id
_entity_poly.type
_entity_poly.pdbx_seq_one_letter_code
_entity_poly.pdbx_strand_id
1 'polypeptide(L)'
;VSDADIASKYTDIVALRLPETEDVIDANFITNNVVGYVGAMEPIKHGARLMSEVGSLKVDDSLRGHGVGTILFGRIIKAMQDEGITPYAFCNSDSLPIAKRLGGREIESADEVPREALELCQDCPLYGRTGGKKYRCCDTVVVWNTPTETN
;
A
#
# COMPACT_ATOMS: atom_id res chain seq x y z
N VAL A 1 6.70 -13.66 -4.08
CA VAL A 1 6.99 -13.14 -2.73
C VAL A 1 6.26 -14.05 -1.76
N SER A 2 6.98 -14.66 -0.81
CA SER A 2 6.36 -15.55 0.17
C SER A 2 5.69 -14.73 1.28
N ASP A 3 4.71 -15.29 1.99
CA ASP A 3 4.04 -14.60 3.10
C ASP A 3 5.03 -14.25 4.24
N ALA A 4 6.12 -15.03 4.38
CA ALA A 4 7.20 -14.77 5.32
C ALA A 4 8.04 -13.52 4.96
N ASP A 5 8.24 -13.25 3.65
CA ASP A 5 8.98 -12.05 3.19
C ASP A 5 8.19 -10.75 3.43
N ILE A 6 6.87 -10.86 3.54
CA ILE A 6 5.95 -9.74 3.78
C ILE A 6 5.96 -9.44 5.29
N ALA A 7 5.78 -10.44 6.14
CA ALA A 7 5.80 -10.25 7.60
C ALA A 7 7.11 -9.66 8.14
N SER A 8 8.26 -9.89 7.48
CA SER A 8 9.56 -9.37 7.96
C SER A 8 9.87 -7.93 7.56
N LYS A 9 9.10 -7.32 6.65
CA LYS A 9 9.37 -5.98 6.09
C LYS A 9 8.31 -4.92 6.45
N TYR A 10 7.13 -5.35 6.86
CA TYR A 10 6.00 -4.48 7.17
C TYR A 10 5.83 -4.36 8.69
N THR A 11 5.79 -3.13 9.20
CA THR A 11 5.55 -2.87 10.63
C THR A 11 4.06 -2.94 10.97
N ASP A 12 3.21 -2.65 9.98
CA ASP A 12 1.76 -2.71 10.12
C ASP A 12 1.12 -3.47 8.96
N ILE A 13 0.17 -4.35 9.30
CA ILE A 13 -0.58 -5.16 8.35
C ILE A 13 -2.06 -5.04 8.67
N VAL A 14 -2.86 -4.63 7.69
CA VAL A 14 -4.32 -4.71 7.77
C VAL A 14 -4.76 -5.93 6.97
N ALA A 15 -5.51 -6.83 7.62
CA ALA A 15 -6.12 -8.00 6.98
C ALA A 15 -7.64 -7.98 7.14
N LEU A 16 -8.36 -8.43 6.10
CA LEU A 16 -9.79 -8.69 6.16
C LEU A 16 -10.03 -10.19 6.25
N ARG A 17 -11.01 -10.56 7.07
CA ARG A 17 -11.42 -11.94 7.29
C ARG A 17 -12.91 -12.12 7.03
N LEU A 18 -13.32 -13.30 6.56
CA LEU A 18 -14.73 -13.67 6.50
C LEU A 18 -15.30 -13.82 7.91
N PRO A 19 -16.59 -13.48 8.13
CA PRO A 19 -17.25 -13.71 9.41
C PRO A 19 -17.31 -15.21 9.73
N GLU A 20 -17.20 -15.53 11.01
CA GLU A 20 -17.22 -16.89 11.53
C GLU A 20 -18.57 -17.56 11.23
N THR A 21 -18.53 -18.74 10.61
CA THR A 21 -19.60 -19.74 10.81
C THR A 21 -19.28 -20.48 12.10
N GLU A 22 -20.25 -20.60 13.01
CA GLU A 22 -20.16 -21.30 14.29
C GLU A 22 -19.74 -22.76 14.11
N ASP A 23 -18.45 -23.06 13.95
CA ASP A 23 -17.91 -24.40 14.17
C ASP A 23 -16.38 -24.31 14.34
N VAL A 24 -15.96 -24.38 15.61
CA VAL A 24 -14.60 -24.67 16.12
C VAL A 24 -13.47 -23.73 15.67
N ILE A 25 -13.17 -22.76 16.54
CA ILE A 25 -11.99 -21.88 16.43
C ILE A 25 -10.74 -22.63 16.93
N ASP A 26 -9.86 -23.03 16.02
CA ASP A 26 -8.47 -23.46 16.31
C ASP A 26 -7.46 -22.47 15.70
N ALA A 27 -6.20 -22.48 16.12
CA ALA A 27 -5.15 -21.58 15.62
C ALA A 27 -4.94 -21.67 14.09
N ASN A 28 -5.31 -22.80 13.47
CA ASN A 28 -5.35 -22.99 12.00
C ASN A 28 -6.57 -22.33 11.31
N PHE A 29 -7.59 -21.92 12.05
CA PHE A 29 -8.79 -21.21 11.55
C PHE A 29 -8.50 -19.71 11.34
N ILE A 30 -7.61 -19.14 12.16
CA ILE A 30 -7.15 -17.74 12.07
C ILE A 30 -6.36 -17.49 10.77
N THR A 31 -5.66 -18.51 10.26
CA THR A 31 -4.86 -18.45 9.03
C THR A 31 -5.66 -18.74 7.76
N ASN A 32 -6.79 -19.46 7.84
CA ASN A 32 -7.53 -19.96 6.66
C ASN A 32 -8.66 -19.06 6.14
N ASN A 33 -8.93 -17.91 6.78
CA ASN A 33 -10.04 -17.02 6.40
C ASN A 33 -9.58 -15.61 5.99
N VAL A 34 -8.28 -15.38 5.80
CA VAL A 34 -7.76 -14.10 5.31
C VAL A 34 -8.08 -13.97 3.81
N VAL A 35 -9.02 -13.09 3.49
CA VAL A 35 -9.46 -12.83 2.11
C VAL A 35 -8.68 -11.71 1.42
N GLY A 36 -7.79 -11.07 2.16
CA GLY A 36 -6.85 -10.10 1.63
C GLY A 36 -6.10 -9.37 2.73
N TYR A 37 -4.96 -8.80 2.34
CA TYR A 37 -4.11 -8.00 3.21
C TYR A 37 -3.45 -6.85 2.45
N VAL A 38 -2.99 -5.87 3.20
CA VAL A 38 -2.11 -4.78 2.75
C VAL A 38 -1.14 -4.47 3.89
N GLY A 39 0.10 -4.08 3.55
CA GLY A 39 1.13 -3.74 4.51
C GLY A 39 1.64 -2.30 4.36
N ALA A 40 2.19 -1.74 5.43
CA ALA A 40 2.91 -0.47 5.43
C ALA A 40 4.33 -0.67 5.98
N MET A 41 5.34 -0.17 5.26
CA MET A 41 6.74 -0.28 5.66
C MET A 41 7.04 0.61 6.86
N GLU A 42 8.19 0.38 7.50
CA GLU A 42 8.67 1.29 8.55
C GLU A 42 8.77 2.73 8.01
N PRO A 43 8.22 3.74 8.73
CA PRO A 43 8.28 5.12 8.28
C PRO A 43 9.69 5.67 8.17
N ILE A 44 9.98 6.30 7.03
CA ILE A 44 11.24 6.97 6.74
C ILE A 44 11.03 8.47 6.78
N LYS A 45 12.00 9.20 7.33
CA LYS A 45 11.96 10.66 7.36
C LYS A 45 12.23 11.24 5.97
N HIS A 46 11.33 12.11 5.51
CA HIS A 46 11.48 12.88 4.28
C HIS A 46 11.24 14.37 4.54
N GLY A 47 12.33 15.14 4.62
CA GLY A 47 12.27 16.53 5.04
C GLY A 47 11.67 16.67 6.45
N ALA A 48 10.53 17.36 6.54
CA ALA A 48 9.78 17.58 7.78
C ALA A 48 8.70 16.50 8.06
N ARG A 49 8.49 15.55 7.15
CA ARG A 49 7.42 14.54 7.23
C ARG A 49 8.01 13.16 7.52
N LEU A 50 7.22 12.31 8.18
CA LEU A 50 7.42 10.86 8.15
C LEU A 50 6.59 10.29 7.00
N MET A 51 7.18 9.41 6.20
CA MET A 51 6.51 8.80 5.05
C MET A 51 6.68 7.29 5.09
N SER A 52 5.66 6.54 4.68
CA SER A 52 5.76 5.08 4.57
C SER A 52 5.06 4.55 3.33
N GLU A 53 5.65 3.49 2.78
CA GLU A 53 5.18 2.78 1.60
C GLU A 53 4.01 1.86 1.99
N VAL A 54 2.85 2.09 1.37
CA VAL A 54 1.71 1.19 1.42
C VAL A 54 1.78 0.25 0.23
N GLY A 55 1.94 -1.03 0.52
CA GLY A 55 2.26 -2.04 -0.49
C GLY A 55 1.70 -3.42 -0.17
N SER A 56 2.13 -4.39 -0.98
CA SER A 56 1.75 -5.80 -0.83
C SER A 56 0.25 -6.04 -0.71
N LEU A 57 -0.56 -5.26 -1.45
CA LEU A 57 -2.00 -5.50 -1.53
C LEU A 57 -2.27 -6.83 -2.23
N LYS A 58 -2.83 -7.77 -1.48
CA LYS A 58 -3.31 -9.06 -1.99
C LYS A 58 -4.78 -9.22 -1.62
N VAL A 59 -5.57 -9.67 -2.58
CA VAL A 59 -6.98 -10.04 -2.39
C VAL A 59 -7.17 -11.41 -3.01
N ASP A 60 -7.92 -12.27 -2.32
CA ASP A 60 -8.36 -13.56 -2.82
C ASP A 60 -9.01 -13.41 -4.20
N ASP A 61 -8.64 -14.28 -5.13
CA ASP A 61 -9.08 -14.18 -6.53
C ASP A 61 -10.61 -14.22 -6.66
N SER A 62 -11.30 -14.98 -5.81
CA SER A 62 -12.76 -15.09 -5.81
C SER A 62 -13.48 -13.81 -5.34
N LEU A 63 -12.76 -12.90 -4.67
CA LEU A 63 -13.31 -11.66 -4.10
C LEU A 63 -12.76 -10.40 -4.79
N ARG A 64 -11.98 -10.55 -5.86
CA ARG A 64 -11.58 -9.42 -6.71
C ARG A 64 -12.82 -8.78 -7.33
N GLY A 65 -12.84 -7.46 -7.38
CA GLY A 65 -14.00 -6.70 -7.85
C GLY A 65 -15.09 -6.46 -6.80
N HIS A 66 -15.02 -7.10 -5.62
CA HIS A 66 -16.00 -6.90 -4.53
C HIS A 66 -15.62 -5.79 -3.54
N GLY A 67 -14.65 -4.94 -3.91
CA GLY A 67 -14.26 -3.77 -3.10
C GLY A 67 -13.33 -4.07 -1.91
N VAL A 68 -12.96 -5.33 -1.67
CA VAL A 68 -12.04 -5.76 -0.59
C VAL A 68 -10.74 -4.94 -0.61
N GLY A 69 -10.12 -4.79 -1.78
CA GLY A 69 -8.88 -4.02 -1.93
C GLY A 69 -9.04 -2.56 -1.52
N THR A 70 -10.16 -1.92 -1.90
CA THR A 70 -10.48 -0.54 -1.50
C THR A 70 -10.62 -0.38 0.00
N ILE A 71 -11.25 -1.36 0.67
CA ILE A 71 -11.42 -1.33 2.13
C ILE A 71 -10.05 -1.47 2.82
N LEU A 72 -9.23 -2.43 2.38
CA LEU A 72 -7.88 -2.67 2.92
C LEU A 72 -7.01 -1.42 2.78
N PHE A 73 -6.86 -0.91 1.55
CA PHE A 73 -6.07 0.29 1.27
C PHE A 73 -6.58 1.49 2.07
N GLY A 74 -7.89 1.71 2.10
CA GLY A 74 -8.47 2.84 2.84
C GLY A 74 -8.20 2.78 4.35
N ARG A 75 -8.25 1.58 4.94
CA ARG A 75 -7.97 1.40 6.38
C ARG A 75 -6.51 1.71 6.73
N ILE A 76 -5.55 1.19 5.96
CA ILE A 76 -4.14 1.41 6.26
C ILE A 76 -3.71 2.85 6.00
N ILE A 77 -4.19 3.46 4.90
CA ILE A 77 -3.95 4.88 4.61
C ILE A 77 -4.45 5.75 5.76
N LYS A 78 -5.68 5.48 6.23
CA LYS A 78 -6.25 6.23 7.35
C LYS A 78 -5.44 6.05 8.64
N ALA A 79 -5.08 4.81 8.99
CA ALA A 79 -4.28 4.55 10.19
C ALA A 79 -2.95 5.34 10.18
N MET A 80 -2.26 5.35 9.05
CA MET A 80 -1.02 6.12 8.90
C MET A 80 -1.26 7.63 9.01
N GLN A 81 -2.32 8.15 8.38
CA GLN A 81 -2.65 9.57 8.47
C GLN A 81 -3.03 10.00 9.90
N ASP A 82 -3.75 9.15 10.64
CA ASP A 82 -4.12 9.38 12.04
C ASP A 82 -2.87 9.44 12.95
N GLU A 83 -1.76 8.79 12.55
CA GLU A 83 -0.44 8.87 13.20
C GLU A 83 0.45 10.02 12.68
N GLY A 84 -0.07 10.85 11.77
CA GLY A 84 0.68 11.95 11.15
C GLY A 84 1.71 11.50 10.11
N ILE A 85 1.65 10.25 9.66
CA ILE A 85 2.50 9.70 8.60
C ILE A 85 1.85 10.01 7.24
N THR A 86 2.65 10.44 6.27
CA THR A 86 2.22 10.66 4.89
C THR A 86 2.42 9.37 4.08
N PRO A 87 1.36 8.66 3.68
CA PRO A 87 1.51 7.43 2.92
C PRO A 87 1.85 7.71 1.45
N TYR A 88 2.58 6.77 0.85
CA TYR A 88 2.80 6.70 -0.59
C TYR A 88 2.73 5.24 -1.06
N ALA A 89 2.50 4.98 -2.35
CA ALA A 89 2.42 3.62 -2.88
C ALA A 89 2.94 3.54 -4.31
N PHE A 90 3.48 2.36 -4.67
CA PHE A 90 3.80 1.99 -6.04
C PHE A 90 2.63 1.20 -6.63
N CYS A 91 1.87 1.84 -7.53
CA CYS A 91 0.66 1.26 -8.09
C CYS A 91 0.86 0.76 -9.53
N ASN A 92 0.59 -0.52 -9.74
CA ASN A 92 0.42 -1.09 -11.07
C ASN A 92 -0.98 -0.74 -11.66
N SER A 93 -1.32 -1.28 -12.82
CA SER A 93 -2.61 -1.02 -13.49
C SER A 93 -3.83 -1.37 -12.65
N ASP A 94 -3.72 -2.36 -11.77
CA ASP A 94 -4.84 -2.93 -11.02
C ASP A 94 -5.08 -2.16 -9.72
N SER A 95 -4.01 -1.71 -9.06
CA SER A 95 -4.11 -0.96 -7.80
C SER A 95 -4.27 0.55 -8.02
N LEU A 96 -3.85 1.10 -9.16
CA LEU A 96 -3.94 2.55 -9.41
C LEU A 96 -5.38 3.12 -9.35
N PRO A 97 -6.42 2.47 -9.90
CA PRO A 97 -7.79 2.96 -9.78
C PRO A 97 -8.28 3.01 -8.33
N ILE A 98 -7.84 2.06 -7.49
CA ILE A 98 -8.17 2.02 -6.06
C ILE A 98 -7.51 3.21 -5.35
N ALA A 99 -6.22 3.41 -5.59
CA ALA A 99 -5.47 4.50 -4.98
C ALA A 99 -6.07 5.88 -5.33
N LYS A 100 -6.38 6.11 -6.61
CA LYS A 100 -7.03 7.36 -7.07
C LYS A 100 -8.41 7.57 -6.45
N ARG A 101 -9.22 6.50 -6.31
CA ARG A 101 -10.53 6.57 -5.65
C ARG A 101 -10.41 6.99 -4.18
N LEU A 102 -9.31 6.64 -3.53
CA LEU A 102 -9.02 6.99 -2.14
C LEU A 102 -8.28 8.34 -2.01
N GLY A 103 -8.28 9.18 -3.05
CA GLY A 103 -7.69 10.52 -3.01
C GLY A 103 -6.17 10.56 -3.25
N GLY A 104 -5.55 9.44 -3.63
CA GLY A 104 -4.14 9.39 -3.96
C GLY A 104 -3.89 10.15 -5.27
N ARG A 105 -2.90 11.04 -5.26
CA ARG A 105 -2.44 11.74 -6.46
C ARG A 105 -1.12 11.15 -6.94
N GLU A 106 -0.91 11.13 -8.25
CA GLU A 106 0.40 10.82 -8.80
C GLU A 106 1.41 11.91 -8.44
N ILE A 107 2.66 11.51 -8.18
CA ILE A 107 3.76 12.46 -7.96
C ILE A 107 4.14 13.15 -9.28
N GLU A 108 4.44 14.43 -9.20
CA GLU A 108 4.94 15.26 -10.29
C GLU A 108 6.46 15.21 -10.39
N SER A 109 7.15 14.93 -9.28
CA SER A 109 8.61 14.85 -9.21
C SER A 109 9.12 13.80 -8.21
N ALA A 110 10.35 13.34 -8.44
CA ALA A 110 10.96 12.26 -7.66
C ALA A 110 11.27 12.64 -6.20
N ASP A 111 11.40 13.94 -5.90
CA ASP A 111 11.66 14.48 -4.58
C ASP A 111 10.40 14.55 -3.68
N GLU A 112 9.23 14.14 -4.17
CA GLU A 112 8.02 14.09 -3.36
C GLU A 112 7.94 12.86 -2.44
N VAL A 113 8.79 11.86 -2.68
CA VAL A 113 8.91 10.63 -1.89
C VAL A 113 10.37 10.44 -1.43
N PRO A 114 10.63 9.62 -0.40
CA PRO A 114 11.99 9.29 0.01
C PRO A 114 12.80 8.73 -1.16
N ARG A 115 14.08 9.10 -1.28
CA ARG A 115 14.92 8.64 -2.38
C ARG A 115 15.07 7.13 -2.39
N GLU A 116 15.19 6.55 -1.19
CA GLU A 116 15.26 5.12 -0.91
C GLU A 116 14.08 4.35 -1.52
N ALA A 117 12.90 4.97 -1.57
CA ALA A 117 11.72 4.34 -2.17
C ALA A 117 11.90 4.12 -3.68
N LEU A 118 12.52 5.07 -4.38
CA LEU A 118 12.73 5.00 -5.83
C LEU A 118 13.96 4.18 -6.21
N GLU A 119 14.87 3.90 -5.27
CA GLU A 119 16.00 2.98 -5.50
C GLU A 119 15.48 1.58 -5.86
N LEU A 120 14.42 1.11 -5.22
CA LEU A 120 13.77 -0.17 -5.55
C LEU A 120 13.20 -0.23 -6.97
N CYS A 121 12.81 0.91 -7.55
CA CYS A 121 12.36 0.94 -8.94
C CYS A 121 13.50 0.65 -9.93
N GLN A 122 14.77 0.91 -9.57
CA GLN A 122 15.92 0.71 -10.45
C GLN A 122 16.16 -0.78 -10.75
N ASP A 123 15.74 -1.65 -9.82
CA ASP A 123 15.82 -3.11 -9.98
C ASP A 123 14.67 -3.67 -10.83
N CYS A 124 13.68 -2.85 -11.20
CA CYS A 124 12.59 -3.27 -12.08
C CYS A 124 13.13 -3.57 -13.49
N PRO A 125 12.89 -4.76 -14.08
CA PRO A 125 13.30 -5.05 -15.46
C PRO A 125 12.70 -4.10 -16.52
N LEU A 126 11.64 -3.39 -16.13
CA LEU A 126 10.94 -2.39 -16.93
C LEU A 126 11.34 -0.95 -16.59
N TYR A 127 12.34 -0.74 -15.72
CA TYR A 127 12.84 0.58 -15.34
C TYR A 127 13.23 1.40 -16.57
N GLY A 128 12.79 2.66 -16.61
CA GLY A 128 13.06 3.57 -17.74
C GLY A 128 12.39 3.21 -19.07
N ARG A 129 11.64 2.10 -19.17
CA ARG A 129 10.91 1.71 -20.40
C ARG A 129 9.51 2.31 -20.47
N THR A 130 8.96 2.73 -19.34
CA THR A 130 7.70 3.49 -19.26
C THR A 130 7.95 4.93 -19.71
N GLY A 131 7.77 5.18 -21.01
CA GLY A 131 7.98 6.47 -21.63
C GLY A 131 7.21 7.61 -20.94
N GLY A 132 7.90 8.68 -20.58
CA GLY A 132 7.32 9.96 -20.19
C GLY A 132 7.20 10.24 -18.68
N LYS A 133 7.38 9.27 -17.79
CA LYS A 133 7.34 9.50 -16.33
C LYS A 133 8.62 10.17 -15.84
N LYS A 134 8.48 11.31 -15.14
CA LYS A 134 9.61 12.10 -14.60
C LYS A 134 10.45 11.36 -13.55
N TYR A 135 9.86 10.36 -12.88
CA TYR A 135 10.48 9.56 -11.82
C TYR A 135 10.90 8.14 -12.27
N ARG A 136 10.74 7.81 -13.56
CA ARG A 136 11.27 6.59 -14.23
C ARG A 136 10.92 5.22 -13.64
N CYS A 137 9.93 5.12 -12.75
CA CYS A 137 9.44 3.84 -12.23
C CYS A 137 8.48 3.14 -13.21
N CYS A 138 8.45 1.80 -13.15
CA CYS A 138 7.50 0.99 -13.92
C CYS A 138 6.07 1.18 -13.39
N ASP A 139 5.90 1.23 -12.08
CA ASP A 139 4.65 1.57 -11.42
C ASP A 139 4.35 3.07 -11.44
N THR A 140 3.09 3.43 -11.22
CA THR A 140 2.69 4.81 -10.95
C THR A 140 2.80 5.08 -9.47
N VAL A 141 3.65 6.06 -9.10
CA VAL A 141 3.86 6.41 -7.70
C VAL A 141 2.81 7.42 -7.27
N VAL A 142 2.10 7.10 -6.21
CA VAL A 142 1.02 7.93 -5.65
C VAL A 142 1.31 8.32 -4.22
N VAL A 143 0.81 9.48 -3.81
CA VAL A 143 0.94 10.05 -2.47
C VAL A 143 -0.41 10.55 -1.98
N TRP A 144 -0.66 10.39 -0.68
CA TRP A 144 -1.81 11.01 -0.01
C TRP A 144 -1.28 12.09 0.92
N ASN A 145 -1.65 13.34 0.65
CA ASN A 145 -1.32 14.42 1.57
C ASN A 145 -2.06 14.17 2.89
N THR A 146 -1.37 14.30 4.02
CA THR A 146 -2.04 14.34 5.32
C THR A 146 -3.06 15.49 5.30
N PRO A 147 -4.31 15.29 5.75
CA PRO A 147 -5.26 16.38 5.84
C PRO A 147 -4.64 17.52 6.64
N THR A 148 -4.48 18.69 6.03
CA THR A 148 -4.20 19.90 6.80
C THR A 148 -5.42 20.14 7.67
N GLU A 149 -5.26 20.14 9.00
CA GLU A 149 -6.31 20.67 9.87
C GLU A 149 -6.65 22.07 9.36
N THR A 150 -7.86 22.23 8.82
CA THR A 150 -8.40 23.55 8.54
C THR A 150 -8.71 24.18 9.89
N ASN A 151 -7.86 25.12 10.31
CA ASN A 151 -8.11 26.01 11.45
C ASN A 151 -9.46 26.72 11.34
#